data_AF-A0A317FTI8-F1
#
_entry.id   AF-A0A317FTI8-F1
#
_cell.length_a   1.000
_cell.length_b   1.000
_cell.length_c   1.000
_cell.angle_alpha   90.00
_cell.angle_beta   90.00
_cell.angle_gamma   90.00
#
_symmetry.space_group_name_H-M   'P 1'
#
loop_
_entity.id
_entity.type
_entity.pdbx_description
1 polymer ?
#
loop_
_entity_poly.entity_id
_entity_poly.type
_entity_poly.pdbx_seq_one_letter_code
_entity_poly.pdbx_strand_id
1 'polypeptide(L)'
;MLLLELYRKAELRPFIPVVAEFKSRLTGIEAECEPLGLSFEKEMQSEQEIFFALISQKALAFDVTNEMGEVWDIRLEPFSYFKSRSKKITFPFMGCNEQKQQNIREWIIALYNWEGSFLYSSEKH
;
A
#
# COMPACT_ATOMS: atom_id res chain seq x y z
N MET A 1 11.50 0.94 11.12
CA MET A 1 11.79 -0.38 11.70
C MET A 1 11.53 -1.48 10.67
N LEU A 2 10.32 -1.56 10.11
CA LEU A 2 9.90 -2.52 9.09
C LEU A 2 10.88 -2.74 7.90
N LEU A 3 11.35 -1.70 7.21
CA LEU A 3 12.26 -1.89 6.07
C LEU A 3 13.53 -2.67 6.46
N LEU A 4 14.07 -2.42 7.67
CA LEU A 4 15.25 -3.14 8.17
C LEU A 4 14.94 -4.63 8.44
N GLU A 5 13.71 -4.95 8.86
CA GLU A 5 13.26 -6.33 9.05
C GLU A 5 13.18 -7.08 7.72
N LEU A 6 12.69 -6.44 6.66
CA LEU A 6 12.68 -7.02 5.31
C LEU A 6 14.08 -7.28 4.78
N TYR A 7 15.04 -6.38 5.03
CA TYR A 7 16.43 -6.60 4.63
C TYR A 7 17.08 -7.78 5.36
N ARG A 8 16.70 -8.03 6.62
CA ARG A 8 17.25 -9.11 7.45
C ARG A 8 16.81 -10.49 6.97
N LYS A 9 15.62 -10.62 6.37
CA LYS A 9 15.08 -11.92 5.94
C LYS A 9 15.06 -12.03 4.43
N ALA A 10 15.89 -12.91 3.89
CA ALA A 10 16.04 -13.08 2.43
C ALA A 10 14.69 -13.34 1.72
N GLU A 11 13.81 -14.14 2.33
CA GLU A 11 12.47 -14.44 1.84
C GLU A 11 11.54 -13.22 1.76
N LEU A 12 11.77 -12.17 2.56
CA LEU A 12 10.91 -10.98 2.58
C LEU A 12 11.43 -9.84 1.71
N ARG A 13 12.66 -9.95 1.21
CA ARG A 13 13.27 -8.91 0.37
C ARG A 13 12.44 -8.55 -0.87
N PRO A 14 11.79 -9.50 -1.57
CA PRO A 14 10.93 -9.15 -2.70
C PRO A 14 9.76 -8.22 -2.36
N PHE A 15 9.39 -8.07 -1.09
CA PHE A 15 8.36 -7.12 -0.63
C PHE A 15 8.88 -5.72 -0.32
N ILE A 16 10.19 -5.48 -0.32
CA ILE A 16 10.78 -4.15 -0.12
C ILE A 16 10.18 -3.11 -1.08
N PRO A 17 10.14 -3.32 -2.41
CA PRO A 17 9.55 -2.36 -3.33
C PRO A 17 8.06 -2.14 -3.05
N VAL A 18 7.31 -3.20 -2.73
CA VAL A 18 5.88 -3.12 -2.40
C VAL A 18 5.65 -2.23 -1.19
N VAL A 19 6.42 -2.43 -0.12
CA VAL A 19 6.33 -1.66 1.12
C VAL A 19 6.74 -0.21 0.91
N ALA A 20 7.79 0.03 0.12
CA ALA A 20 8.22 1.38 -0.24
C ALA A 20 7.12 2.13 -1.00
N GLU A 21 6.46 1.47 -1.95
CA GLU A 21 5.36 2.03 -2.72
C GLU A 21 4.16 2.34 -1.82
N PHE A 22 3.73 1.41 -0.96
CA PHE A 22 2.67 1.65 0.02
C PHE A 22 2.96 2.86 0.90
N LYS A 23 4.19 2.95 1.43
CA LYS A 23 4.61 4.06 2.28
C LYS A 23 4.52 5.38 1.51
N SER A 24 5.02 5.41 0.28
CA SER A 24 4.95 6.58 -0.59
C SER A 24 3.50 7.01 -0.84
N ARG A 25 2.63 6.06 -1.24
CA ARG A 25 1.24 6.33 -1.59
C ARG A 25 0.40 6.79 -0.40
N LEU A 26 0.66 6.29 0.81
CA LEU A 26 -0.05 6.66 2.03
C LEU A 26 0.51 7.90 2.73
N THR A 27 1.63 8.47 2.25
CA THR A 27 2.29 9.59 2.93
C THR A 27 1.33 10.77 3.09
N GLY A 28 1.18 11.25 4.33
CA GLY A 28 0.35 12.40 4.69
C GLY A 28 -1.09 12.07 5.09
N ILE A 29 -1.54 10.83 4.95
CA ILE A 29 -2.93 10.45 5.30
C ILE A 29 -3.23 10.60 6.79
N GLU A 30 -2.24 10.34 7.65
CA GLU A 30 -2.39 10.42 9.11
C GLU A 30 -2.65 11.86 9.60
N ALA A 31 -2.19 12.87 8.86
CA ALA A 31 -2.48 14.27 9.20
C ALA A 31 -3.98 14.61 9.08
N GLU A 32 -4.74 13.80 8.35
CA GLU A 32 -6.17 14.00 8.11
C GLU A 32 -7.03 13.00 8.90
N CYS A 33 -6.52 11.77 9.12
CA CYS A 33 -7.20 10.75 9.89
C CYS A 33 -6.19 9.72 10.47
N GLU A 34 -5.90 9.84 11.76
CA GLU A 34 -5.16 8.81 12.50
C GLU A 34 -6.10 7.63 12.85
N PRO A 35 -5.66 6.36 12.76
CA PRO A 35 -4.33 5.84 12.39
C PRO A 35 -4.34 5.18 10.99
N LEU A 36 -4.53 5.94 9.91
CA LEU A 36 -4.59 5.40 8.55
C LEU A 36 -3.23 5.26 7.84
N GLY A 37 -2.11 5.51 8.53
CA GLY A 37 -0.79 5.28 7.95
C GLY A 37 -0.46 3.79 7.79
N LEU A 38 0.64 3.53 7.08
CA LEU A 38 1.17 2.19 6.92
C LEU A 38 1.66 1.67 8.28
N SER A 39 1.02 0.61 8.79
CA SER A 39 1.32 0.07 10.11
C SER A 39 1.30 -1.47 10.12
N PHE A 40 2.22 -2.06 10.87
CA PHE A 40 2.36 -3.50 11.03
C PHE A 40 2.35 -3.83 12.52
N GLU A 41 1.40 -4.67 12.94
CA GLU A 41 1.17 -4.97 14.36
C GLU A 41 2.22 -5.92 14.96
N LYS A 42 2.88 -6.71 14.12
CA LYS A 42 3.90 -7.70 14.52
C LYS A 42 5.02 -7.78 13.50
N GLU A 43 6.16 -8.34 13.90
CA GLU A 43 7.23 -8.69 12.97
C GLU A 43 6.77 -9.80 12.02
N MET A 44 7.05 -9.65 10.73
CA MET A 44 6.66 -10.61 9.70
C MET A 44 7.67 -11.77 9.63
N GLN A 45 7.15 -12.99 9.56
CA GLN A 45 7.94 -14.24 9.51
C GLN A 45 7.82 -14.98 8.19
N SER A 46 6.92 -14.58 7.29
CA SER A 46 6.78 -15.20 5.97
C SER A 46 6.19 -14.25 4.93
N GLU A 47 6.33 -14.60 3.65
CA GLU A 47 5.70 -13.90 2.52
C GLU A 47 4.17 -13.79 2.68
N GLN A 48 3.53 -14.84 3.17
CA GLN A 48 2.09 -14.84 3.40
C GLN A 48 1.70 -13.82 4.46
N GLU A 49 2.42 -13.77 5.57
CA GLU A 49 2.12 -12.83 6.66
C GLU A 49 2.25 -11.37 6.20
N ILE A 50 3.32 -11.02 5.46
CA ILE A 50 3.47 -9.66 4.95
C ILE A 50 2.41 -9.32 3.89
N PHE A 51 2.07 -10.27 3.02
CA PHE A 51 0.99 -10.08 2.06
C PHE A 51 -0.35 -9.80 2.76
N PHE A 52 -0.69 -10.61 3.76
CA PHE A 52 -1.90 -10.41 4.56
C PHE A 52 -1.88 -9.08 5.32
N ALA A 53 -0.74 -8.70 5.89
CA ALA A 53 -0.60 -7.42 6.58
C ALA A 53 -0.81 -6.24 5.62
N LEU A 54 -0.30 -6.30 4.39
CA LEU A 54 -0.46 -5.24 3.39
C LEU A 54 -1.91 -5.08 2.92
N ILE A 55 -2.65 -6.18 2.71
CA ILE A 55 -4.07 -6.09 2.32
C ILE A 55 -5.00 -5.73 3.49
N SER A 56 -4.52 -5.86 4.73
CA SER A 56 -5.28 -5.57 5.95
C SER A 56 -5.03 -4.17 6.51
N GLN A 57 -4.32 -3.31 5.76
CA GLN A 57 -4.06 -1.93 6.19
C GLN A 57 -5.37 -1.17 6.39
N LYS A 58 -5.49 -0.46 7.52
CA LYS A 58 -6.72 0.26 7.89
C LYS A 58 -7.16 1.26 6.82
N ALA A 59 -6.20 1.93 6.16
CA ALA A 59 -6.46 2.85 5.06
C ALA A 59 -7.34 2.24 3.95
N LEU A 60 -7.22 0.94 3.70
CA LEU A 60 -7.93 0.26 2.63
C LEU A 60 -9.42 0.02 2.96
N ALA A 61 -9.79 0.07 4.24
CA ALA A 61 -11.17 -0.08 4.72
C ALA A 61 -12.02 1.20 4.56
N PHE A 62 -11.38 2.32 4.25
CA PHE A 62 -12.04 3.60 4.01
C PHE A 62 -11.95 3.96 2.54
N ASP A 63 -13.03 4.51 2.01
CA ASP A 63 -12.90 5.35 0.82
C ASP A 63 -12.49 6.73 1.28
N VAL A 64 -11.68 7.39 0.47
CA VAL A 64 -11.22 8.76 0.72
C VAL A 64 -11.81 9.58 -0.40
N THR A 65 -12.76 10.45 -0.07
CA THR A 65 -13.53 11.20 -1.06
C THR A 65 -13.38 12.69 -0.86
N ASN A 66 -13.37 13.45 -1.96
CA ASN A 66 -13.33 14.90 -1.92
C ASN A 66 -14.70 15.55 -2.12
N GLU A 67 -14.75 16.89 -2.08
CA GLU A 67 -15.98 17.65 -2.26
C GLU A 67 -16.63 17.49 -3.64
N MET A 68 -15.89 17.01 -4.64
CA MET A 68 -16.39 16.77 -6.00
C MET A 68 -16.93 15.34 -6.17
N GLY A 69 -16.85 14.51 -5.13
CA GLY A 69 -17.24 13.10 -5.19
C GLY A 69 -16.19 12.19 -5.84
N GLU A 70 -14.98 12.70 -6.09
CA GLU A 70 -13.87 11.86 -6.55
C GLU A 70 -13.40 10.97 -5.41
N VAL A 71 -13.10 9.71 -5.73
CA VAL A 71 -12.58 8.72 -4.78
C VAL A 71 -11.10 8.54 -5.07
N TRP A 72 -10.26 8.73 -4.05
CA TRP A 72 -8.84 8.43 -4.15
C TRP A 72 -8.62 6.92 -4.30
N ASP A 73 -7.81 6.56 -5.29
CA ASP A 73 -7.32 5.21 -5.49
C ASP A 73 -5.81 5.18 -5.27
N ILE A 74 -5.39 4.48 -4.21
CA ILE A 74 -3.98 4.28 -3.84
C ILE A 74 -3.13 3.71 -4.99
N ARG A 75 -3.74 2.96 -5.92
CA ARG A 75 -3.06 2.36 -7.07
C ARG A 75 -2.71 3.38 -8.15
N LEU A 76 -3.46 4.48 -8.22
CA LEU A 76 -3.35 5.46 -9.30
C LEU A 76 -2.46 6.64 -8.93
N GLU A 77 -2.66 7.24 -7.74
CA GLU A 77 -1.91 8.43 -7.30
C GLU A 77 -1.57 8.38 -5.80
N PRO A 78 -0.52 9.08 -5.34
CA PRO A 78 -0.28 9.28 -3.92
C PRO A 78 -1.38 10.09 -3.24
N PHE A 79 -1.66 9.80 -1.97
CA PHE A 79 -2.63 10.54 -1.17
C PHE A 79 -2.34 12.05 -1.14
N SER A 80 -1.06 12.42 -0.99
CA SER A 80 -0.63 13.82 -0.98
C SER A 80 -1.02 14.57 -2.26
N TYR A 81 -0.98 13.91 -3.42
CA TYR A 81 -1.38 14.50 -4.69
C TYR A 81 -2.90 14.71 -4.74
N PHE A 82 -3.68 13.68 -4.40
CA PHE A 82 -5.14 13.78 -4.28
C PHE A 82 -5.56 14.88 -3.28
N LYS A 83 -4.88 14.97 -2.14
CA LYS A 83 -5.13 15.99 -1.12
C LYS A 83 -4.82 17.40 -1.62
N SER A 84 -3.71 17.59 -2.35
CA SER A 84 -3.30 18.90 -2.85
C SER A 84 -4.34 19.56 -3.76
N ARG A 85 -5.15 18.75 -4.45
CA ARG A 85 -6.22 19.19 -5.36
C ARG A 85 -7.62 19.15 -4.75
N SER A 86 -7.75 18.82 -3.46
CA SER A 86 -9.03 18.67 -2.76
C SER A 86 -9.20 19.76 -1.70
N LYS A 87 -10.35 20.45 -1.68
CA LYS A 87 -10.64 21.45 -0.63
C LYS A 87 -11.07 20.81 0.67
N LYS A 88 -11.81 19.70 0.59
CA LYS A 88 -12.28 18.93 1.74
C LYS A 88 -12.13 17.45 1.44
N ILE A 89 -11.71 16.67 2.45
CA ILE A 89 -11.67 15.22 2.37
C ILE A 89 -12.60 14.64 3.43
N THR A 90 -13.25 13.53 3.10
CA THR A 90 -13.96 12.69 4.06
C THR A 90 -13.52 11.23 3.93
N PHE A 91 -13.70 10.46 5.01
CA PHE A 91 -13.27 9.07 5.12
C PHE A 91 -14.48 8.16 5.41
N PRO A 92 -15.42 7.98 4.46
CA PRO A 92 -16.50 7.02 4.63
C PRO A 92 -15.96 5.60 4.84
N PHE A 93 -16.40 4.97 5.93
CA PHE A 93 -16.11 3.56 6.18
C PHE A 93 -16.94 2.69 5.24
N MET A 94 -16.26 1.95 4.36
CA MET A 94 -16.90 1.05 3.40
C MET A 94 -16.80 -0.42 3.83
N GLY A 95 -16.02 -0.70 4.87
CA GLY A 95 -15.77 -2.06 5.32
C GLY A 95 -15.06 -2.89 4.26
N CYS A 96 -15.41 -4.17 4.18
CA CYS A 96 -14.76 -5.15 3.31
C CYS A 96 -15.37 -5.14 1.90
N ASN A 97 -15.03 -4.13 1.08
CA ASN A 97 -15.39 -4.14 -0.34
C ASN A 97 -14.54 -5.19 -1.08
N GLU A 98 -15.15 -6.33 -1.45
CA GLU A 98 -14.47 -7.46 -2.07
C GLU A 98 -13.74 -7.09 -3.37
N GLN A 99 -14.36 -6.28 -4.22
CA GLN A 99 -13.75 -5.84 -5.48
C GLN A 99 -12.52 -4.96 -5.21
N LYS A 100 -12.61 -4.02 -4.27
CA LYS A 100 -11.48 -3.18 -3.86
C LYS A 100 -10.35 -4.04 -3.29
N GLN A 101 -10.67 -5.02 -2.45
CA GLN A 101 -9.65 -5.93 -1.92
C GLN A 101 -8.99 -6.76 -3.00
N GLN A 102 -9.76 -7.29 -3.96
CA GLN A 102 -9.22 -8.06 -5.07
C GLN A 102 -8.27 -7.20 -5.93
N ASN A 103 -8.70 -5.98 -6.25
CA ASN A 103 -7.92 -4.99 -6.96
C ASN A 103 -6.59 -4.65 -6.26
N ILE A 104 -6.59 -4.56 -4.93
CA ILE A 104 -5.37 -4.31 -4.14
C ILE A 104 -4.45 -5.53 -4.10
N ARG A 105 -5.00 -6.74 -3.99
CA ARG A 105 -4.23 -7.99 -4.06
C ARG A 105 -3.48 -8.10 -5.38
N GLU A 106 -4.17 -7.85 -6.49
CA GLU A 106 -3.58 -7.86 -7.83
C GLU A 106 -2.49 -6.79 -7.97
N TRP A 107 -2.72 -5.60 -7.43
CA TRP A 107 -1.72 -4.53 -7.44
C TRP A 107 -0.46 -4.90 -6.63
N ILE A 108 -0.61 -5.50 -5.45
CA ILE A 108 0.52 -6.00 -4.66
C ILE A 108 1.31 -7.06 -5.43
N ILE A 109 0.63 -8.02 -6.06
CA ILE A 109 1.27 -9.08 -6.86
C ILE A 109 2.04 -8.45 -8.05
N ALA A 110 1.46 -7.45 -8.71
CA ALA A 110 2.13 -6.76 -9.80
C ALA A 110 3.40 -6.02 -9.34
N LEU A 111 3.34 -5.32 -8.20
CA LEU A 111 4.51 -4.65 -7.60
C LEU A 111 5.58 -5.65 -7.17
N TYR A 112 5.17 -6.77 -6.58
CA TYR A 112 6.06 -7.87 -6.18
C TYR A 112 6.80 -8.47 -7.39
N ASN A 113 6.11 -8.68 -8.51
CA ASN A 113 6.69 -9.24 -9.73
C ASN A 113 7.51 -8.23 -10.57
N TRP A 114 7.34 -6.93 -10.33
CA TRP A 114 8.06 -5.89 -11.07
C TRP A 114 9.58 -5.98 -10.85
N GLU A 115 10.05 -6.24 -9.62
CA GLU A 115 11.49 -6.46 -9.38
C GLU A 115 12.00 -7.82 -9.86
N GLY A 116 11.17 -8.87 -9.82
CA GLY A 116 11.52 -10.17 -10.41
C GLY A 116 11.89 -10.03 -11.89
N SER A 117 11.20 -9.14 -12.60
CA SER A 117 11.47 -8.85 -14.02
C SER A 117 12.78 -8.07 -14.25
N PHE A 118 13.17 -7.20 -13.31
CA PHE A 118 14.42 -6.43 -13.37
C PHE A 118 15.65 -7.29 -13.04
N LEU A 119 15.54 -8.22 -12.09
CA LEU A 119 16.64 -9.12 -11.75
C LEU A 119 16.90 -10.16 -12.86
N TYR A 120 15.84 -10.75 -13.43
CA TYR A 120 15.97 -11.73 -14.53
C TYR A 120 16.39 -11.12 -15.88
N SER A 121 16.18 -9.82 -16.09
CA SER A 121 16.66 -9.14 -17.30
C SER A 121 18.13 -8.71 -17.23
N SER A 122 18.73 -8.69 -16.02
CA SER A 122 20.15 -8.37 -15.86
C SER A 122 21.10 -9.56 -16.03
N GLU A 123 20.59 -10.81 -16.04
CA GLU A 123 21.40 -12.02 -16.27
C GLU A 123 21.53 -12.42 -17.76
N LYS A 124 21.02 -11.60 -18.69
CA LYS A 124 21.05 -11.86 -20.14
C LYS A 124 21.79 -10.81 -20.98
N HIS A 125 22.78 -10.13 -20.42
CA HIS A 125 23.67 -9.25 -21.21
C HIS A 125 25.16 -9.52 -20.98
#